data_AF-D1PFB2-F1
#
_entry.id   AF-D1PFB2-F1
#
_cell.length_a   1.000
_cell.length_b   1.000
_cell.length_c   1.000
_cell.angle_alpha   90.00
_cell.angle_beta   90.00
_cell.angle_gamma   90.00
#
_symmetry.space_group_name_H-M   'P 1'
#
loop_
_entity.id
_entity.type
_entity.pdbx_description
1 polymer ?
#
loop_
_entity_poly.entity_id
_entity_poly.type
_entity_poly.pdbx_seq_one_letter_code
_entity_poly.pdbx_strand_id
1 'polypeptide(L)'
;MPTSKTSLDFKLIAVRVLPGCVQHILKCLVENHFYYLNNDYRISEDAKLITRRSSNIAPLSASFFSLSEKQSKGVRLNFSAIVGMNGDGKSSLVELIIRILNNASIIHEIGEIGTLLWIQGVNAELYYHLDGIFYRLVTTEDDARIYRYVETGNVYKQDCIVGKEMLKKLFFYTMVSNYSLYAYNSLDIPNEWESKDNNQTDEENCWLHRVFHKNDGYQTPLSLHPYRSYGNIDMNREKFLSMQRLLSLMVHPSPTNPHSNPFRTLNDKKAELLELKDIGYSKLQKITITDFFLKHRDTNLLQEDIAYLEEQDSKEKDMWISNAINLLSQIYQRIINHPNNNGSLAKACG
;
A
#
# COMPACT_ATOMS: atom_id res chain seq x y z
N MET A 1 14.73 -20.48 31.64
CA MET A 1 15.80 -19.82 30.86
C MET A 1 15.13 -18.83 29.92
N PRO A 2 15.48 -17.53 29.96
CA PRO A 2 14.91 -16.58 29.03
C PRO A 2 15.43 -16.92 27.62
N THR A 3 14.51 -17.26 26.72
CA THR A 3 14.77 -17.41 25.29
C THR A 3 15.50 -16.16 24.81
N SER A 4 16.73 -16.33 24.33
CA SER A 4 17.52 -15.24 23.72
C SER A 4 16.65 -14.55 22.68
N LYS A 5 16.48 -13.23 22.79
CA LYS A 5 15.81 -12.39 21.79
C LYS A 5 16.30 -12.80 20.41
N THR A 6 15.42 -13.42 19.62
CA THR A 6 15.69 -13.82 18.25
C THR A 6 16.13 -12.58 17.49
N SER A 7 17.32 -12.69 16.92
CA SER A 7 18.00 -11.63 16.20
C SER A 7 17.26 -11.41 14.88
N LEU A 8 16.39 -10.40 14.79
CA LEU A 8 15.85 -9.99 13.49
C LEU A 8 16.97 -9.42 12.61
N ASP A 9 17.42 -10.18 11.61
CA ASP A 9 18.39 -9.78 10.58
C ASP A 9 17.77 -10.03 9.20
N PHE A 10 17.65 -8.98 8.41
CA PHE A 10 17.03 -9.02 7.09
C PHE A 10 17.97 -8.50 6.01
N LYS A 11 18.12 -9.26 4.91
CA LYS A 11 18.90 -8.88 3.73
C LYS A 11 18.20 -9.36 2.46
N LEU A 12 18.06 -8.48 1.47
CA LEU A 12 17.82 -8.89 0.09
C LEU A 12 19.14 -9.37 -0.52
N ILE A 13 19.12 -10.51 -1.19
CA ILE A 13 20.34 -11.17 -1.68
C ILE A 13 20.48 -11.01 -3.18
N ALA A 14 19.48 -11.47 -3.94
CA ALA A 14 19.49 -11.43 -5.39
C ALA A 14 18.09 -11.58 -5.98
N VAL A 15 17.96 -11.22 -7.24
CA VAL A 15 16.81 -11.54 -8.08
C VAL A 15 17.31 -12.31 -9.30
N ARG A 16 16.59 -13.34 -9.73
CA ARG A 16 16.86 -14.04 -10.98
C ARG A 16 15.63 -14.02 -11.86
N VAL A 17 15.80 -13.62 -13.10
CA VAL A 17 14.76 -13.78 -14.12
C VAL A 17 14.76 -15.22 -14.61
N LEU A 18 13.61 -15.87 -14.65
CA LEU A 18 13.46 -17.22 -15.19
C LEU A 18 13.01 -17.18 -16.67
N PRO A 19 13.26 -18.26 -17.43
CA PRO A 19 12.72 -18.39 -18.78
C PRO A 19 11.19 -18.25 -18.82
N GLY A 20 10.69 -17.59 -19.86
CA GLY A 20 9.25 -17.42 -20.09
C GLY A 20 8.66 -16.21 -19.38
N CYS A 21 9.50 -15.36 -18.75
CA CYS A 21 9.06 -14.06 -18.28
C CYS A 21 8.75 -13.16 -19.48
N VAL A 22 7.61 -12.49 -19.48
CA VAL A 22 7.13 -11.76 -20.66
C VAL A 22 7.98 -10.51 -20.94
N GLN A 23 8.22 -10.22 -22.22
CA GLN A 23 9.17 -9.19 -22.67
C GLN A 23 8.87 -7.78 -22.12
N HIS A 24 7.60 -7.41 -21.98
CA HIS A 24 7.23 -6.08 -21.46
C HIS A 24 7.54 -5.92 -19.95
N ILE A 25 7.63 -7.03 -19.20
CA ILE A 25 8.09 -7.03 -17.79
C ILE A 25 9.62 -7.06 -17.73
N LEU A 26 10.27 -7.85 -18.59
CA LEU A 26 11.73 -7.93 -18.68
C LEU A 26 12.36 -6.56 -18.95
N LYS A 27 11.82 -5.82 -19.92
CA LYS A 27 12.41 -4.58 -20.44
C LYS A 27 13.87 -4.81 -20.89
N CYS A 28 14.84 -4.47 -20.04
CA CYS A 28 16.28 -4.68 -20.29
C CYS A 28 16.92 -5.74 -19.38
N LEU A 29 16.13 -6.41 -18.54
CA LEU A 29 16.59 -7.53 -17.72
C LEU A 29 16.79 -8.78 -18.61
N VAL A 30 17.76 -9.60 -18.22
CA VAL A 30 18.24 -10.77 -18.96
C VAL A 30 17.78 -12.03 -18.26
N GLU A 31 17.17 -12.95 -19.02
CA GLU A 31 16.78 -14.26 -18.51
C GLU A 31 17.99 -15.07 -18.01
N ASN A 32 17.76 -15.90 -17.00
CA ASN A 32 18.80 -16.71 -16.34
C ASN A 32 19.96 -15.91 -15.74
N HIS A 33 19.82 -14.59 -15.59
CA HIS A 33 20.82 -13.75 -14.96
C HIS A 33 20.47 -13.48 -13.48
N PHE A 34 21.47 -13.61 -12.61
CA PHE A 34 21.35 -13.23 -11.20
C PHE A 34 21.78 -11.77 -10.99
N TYR A 35 20.81 -10.93 -10.64
CA TYR A 35 21.00 -9.56 -10.19
C TYR A 35 21.23 -9.54 -8.68
N TYR A 36 22.48 -9.44 -8.24
CA TYR A 36 22.83 -9.43 -6.81
C TYR A 36 22.55 -8.06 -6.19
N LEU A 37 21.79 -8.07 -5.10
CA LEU A 37 21.53 -6.92 -4.21
C LEU A 37 22.45 -6.95 -2.99
N ASN A 38 23.04 -8.11 -2.70
CA ASN A 38 24.09 -8.30 -1.71
C ASN A 38 25.25 -9.10 -2.30
N ASN A 39 26.44 -8.51 -2.28
CA ASN A 39 27.65 -9.08 -2.84
C ASN A 39 28.39 -10.07 -1.93
N ASP A 40 27.93 -10.28 -0.69
CA ASP A 40 28.53 -11.23 0.26
C ASP A 40 28.28 -12.68 -0.12
N TYR A 41 27.32 -12.93 -1.01
CA TYR A 41 26.84 -14.26 -1.35
C TYR A 41 26.95 -14.55 -2.84
N ARG A 42 27.06 -15.83 -3.15
CA ARG A 42 26.94 -16.39 -4.50
C ARG A 42 25.95 -17.53 -4.46
N ILE A 43 25.09 -17.57 -5.45
CA ILE A 43 24.09 -18.61 -5.66
C ILE A 43 24.59 -19.50 -6.81
N SER A 44 24.46 -20.81 -6.68
CA SER A 44 24.78 -21.76 -7.76
C SER A 44 23.82 -21.62 -8.93
N GLU A 45 24.22 -22.01 -10.14
CA GLU A 45 23.38 -21.89 -11.34
C GLU A 45 22.09 -22.73 -11.25
N ASP A 46 22.14 -23.87 -10.56
CA ASP A 46 20.97 -24.71 -10.27
C ASP A 46 20.14 -24.19 -9.07
N ALA A 47 20.57 -23.08 -8.47
CA ALA A 47 20.00 -22.44 -7.30
C ALA A 47 19.91 -23.31 -6.03
N LYS A 48 20.54 -24.49 -5.99
CA LYS A 48 20.48 -25.39 -4.83
C LYS A 48 21.42 -24.99 -3.70
N LEU A 49 22.44 -24.16 -3.98
CA LEU A 49 23.48 -23.79 -3.03
C LEU A 49 23.63 -22.27 -2.96
N ILE A 50 23.78 -21.77 -1.73
CA ILE A 50 24.23 -20.41 -1.46
C ILE A 50 25.53 -20.50 -0.67
N THR A 51 26.55 -19.76 -1.12
CA THR A 51 27.88 -19.74 -0.51
C THR A 51 28.31 -18.31 -0.22
N ARG A 52 29.05 -18.09 0.87
CA ARG A 52 29.69 -16.79 1.10
C ARG A 52 30.84 -16.60 0.09
N ARG A 53 30.97 -15.39 -0.47
CA ARG A 53 32.10 -15.06 -1.36
C ARG A 53 33.37 -14.92 -0.50
N SER A 54 34.42 -15.63 -0.88
CA SER A 54 35.72 -15.62 -0.19
C SER A 54 36.57 -14.38 -0.49
N SER A 55 36.26 -13.64 -1.56
CA SER A 55 37.03 -12.51 -2.05
C SER A 55 36.66 -11.15 -1.46
N ASN A 56 35.58 -11.08 -0.67
CA ASN A 56 35.21 -9.81 -0.05
C ASN A 56 36.15 -9.55 1.14
N ILE A 57 36.63 -8.31 1.25
CA ILE A 57 37.14 -7.73 2.50
C ILE A 57 36.15 -8.15 3.59
N ALA A 58 36.66 -8.67 4.72
CA ALA A 58 35.88 -9.31 5.79
C ALA A 58 34.45 -8.75 5.88
N PRO A 59 33.42 -9.62 5.82
CA PRO A 59 32.03 -9.19 5.68
C PRO A 59 31.72 -8.11 6.71
N LEU A 60 30.99 -7.08 6.29
CA LEU A 60 30.57 -6.00 7.17
C LEU A 60 30.00 -6.63 8.44
N SER A 61 30.52 -6.24 9.61
CA SER A 61 30.02 -6.76 10.88
C SER A 61 28.49 -6.69 10.90
N ALA A 62 27.84 -7.73 11.42
CA ALA A 62 26.38 -7.72 11.58
C ALA A 62 25.90 -6.54 12.46
N SER A 63 26.80 -5.96 13.26
CA SER A 63 26.56 -4.77 14.08
C SER A 63 26.97 -3.45 13.43
N PHE A 64 27.41 -3.43 12.17
CA PHE A 64 27.99 -2.23 11.56
C PHE A 64 27.02 -1.03 11.54
N PHE A 65 25.74 -1.29 11.26
CA PHE A 65 24.68 -0.28 11.28
C PHE A 65 23.91 -0.24 12.61
N SER A 66 24.33 -1.02 13.61
CA SER A 66 23.66 -1.06 14.90
C SER A 66 24.00 0.20 15.69
N LEU A 67 22.97 0.96 16.03
CA LEU A 67 23.07 2.05 17.01
C LEU A 67 22.96 1.47 18.43
N SER A 68 23.50 2.19 19.42
CA SER A 68 23.35 1.82 20.83
C SER A 68 21.88 1.61 21.21
N GLU A 69 21.55 0.69 22.13
CA GLU A 69 20.14 0.39 22.50
C GLU A 69 19.34 1.64 22.90
N LYS A 70 19.98 2.60 23.58
CA LYS A 70 19.36 3.87 23.95
C LYS A 70 18.98 4.72 22.73
N GLN A 71 19.79 4.70 21.67
CA GLN A 71 19.56 5.48 20.45
C GLN A 71 18.64 4.77 19.47
N SER A 72 18.81 3.46 19.29
CA SER A 72 17.98 2.66 18.37
C SER A 72 16.59 2.40 18.90
N LYS A 73 16.36 2.53 20.22
CA LYS A 73 15.18 1.98 20.89
C LYS A 73 14.94 0.50 20.52
N GLY A 74 16.02 -0.24 20.25
CA GLY A 74 15.98 -1.65 19.83
C GLY A 74 15.80 -1.89 18.32
N VAL A 75 15.71 -0.86 17.47
CA VAL A 75 15.62 -1.00 16.01
C VAL A 75 16.98 -1.32 15.41
N ARG A 76 17.06 -2.38 14.61
CA ARG A 76 18.24 -2.71 13.80
C ARG A 76 18.04 -2.19 12.38
N LEU A 77 19.11 -1.65 11.81
CA LEU A 77 19.09 -1.07 10.48
C LEU A 77 20.03 -1.84 9.55
N ASN A 78 19.68 -1.88 8.29
CA ASN A 78 20.52 -2.39 7.23
C ASN A 78 20.30 -1.55 5.97
N PHE A 79 21.39 -1.18 5.29
CA PHE A 79 21.36 -0.33 4.12
C PHE A 79 21.96 -1.06 2.93
N SER A 80 21.30 -0.94 1.78
CA SER A 80 21.79 -1.43 0.49
C SER A 80 21.55 -0.36 -0.57
N ALA A 81 22.35 -0.40 -1.64
CA ALA A 81 22.24 0.53 -2.74
C ALA A 81 22.38 -0.22 -4.07
N ILE A 82 21.55 0.15 -5.05
CA ILE A 82 21.63 -0.34 -6.43
C ILE A 82 22.23 0.79 -7.26
N VAL A 83 23.41 0.57 -7.84
CA VAL A 83 24.15 1.56 -8.64
C VAL A 83 24.43 0.97 -10.01
N GLY A 84 24.35 1.80 -11.04
CA GLY A 84 24.52 1.40 -12.45
C GLY A 84 24.28 2.58 -13.37
N MET A 85 24.66 2.44 -14.64
CA MET A 85 24.49 3.47 -15.67
C MET A 85 23.00 3.68 -16.02
N ASN A 86 22.70 4.77 -16.71
CA ASN A 86 21.35 5.04 -17.20
C ASN A 86 20.97 3.96 -18.22
N GLY A 87 19.82 3.31 -18.03
CA GLY A 87 19.37 2.22 -18.89
C GLY A 87 19.71 0.81 -18.40
N ASP A 88 20.57 0.65 -17.39
CA ASP A 88 21.03 -0.68 -16.89
C ASP A 88 19.96 -1.50 -16.14
N GLY A 89 18.70 -1.04 -16.14
CA GLY A 89 17.59 -1.82 -15.54
C GLY A 89 17.43 -1.70 -14.03
N LYS A 90 18.06 -0.71 -13.38
CA LYS A 90 17.88 -0.46 -11.94
C LYS A 90 16.40 -0.38 -11.52
N SER A 91 15.62 0.44 -12.24
CA SER A 91 14.18 0.57 -11.98
C SER A 91 13.42 -0.69 -12.34
N SER A 92 13.75 -1.32 -13.48
CA SER A 92 13.15 -2.58 -13.92
C SER A 92 13.35 -3.70 -12.89
N LEU A 93 14.51 -3.75 -12.24
CA LEU A 93 14.82 -4.71 -11.18
C LEU A 93 13.92 -4.50 -9.96
N VAL A 94 13.77 -3.26 -9.50
CA VAL A 94 12.88 -2.93 -8.36
C VAL A 94 11.43 -3.24 -8.72
N GLU A 95 11.00 -2.87 -9.93
CA GLU A 95 9.69 -3.19 -10.47
C GLU A 95 9.41 -4.69 -10.54
N LEU A 96 10.39 -5.51 -10.89
CA LEU A 96 10.26 -6.97 -10.90
C LEU A 96 10.06 -7.51 -9.47
N ILE A 97 10.80 -6.98 -8.49
CA ILE A 97 10.61 -7.36 -7.07
C ILE A 97 9.20 -7.05 -6.61
N ILE A 98 8.66 -5.88 -6.96
CA ILE A 98 7.29 -5.48 -6.64
C ILE A 98 6.29 -6.49 -7.21
N ARG A 99 6.46 -6.89 -8.49
CA ARG A 99 5.59 -7.88 -9.14
C ARG A 99 5.65 -9.26 -8.49
N ILE A 100 6.87 -9.73 -8.15
CA ILE A 100 7.08 -10.98 -7.42
C ILE A 100 6.32 -10.96 -6.08
N LEU A 101 6.48 -9.88 -5.31
CA LEU A 101 5.84 -9.73 -4.00
C LEU A 101 4.31 -9.65 -4.12
N ASN A 102 3.78 -8.96 -5.13
CA ASN A 102 2.34 -8.89 -5.41
C ASN A 102 1.76 -10.29 -5.67
N ASN A 103 2.32 -11.02 -6.64
CA ASN A 103 1.85 -12.35 -7.02
C ASN A 103 1.92 -13.31 -5.84
N ALA A 104 3.04 -13.31 -5.12
CA ALA A 104 3.21 -14.20 -3.99
C ALA A 104 2.27 -13.85 -2.81
N SER A 105 1.89 -12.58 -2.64
CA SER A 105 0.87 -12.18 -1.65
C SER A 105 -0.51 -12.76 -1.98
N ILE A 106 -0.85 -12.86 -3.26
CA ILE A 106 -2.12 -13.45 -3.73
C ILE A 106 -2.17 -14.95 -3.45
N ILE A 107 -1.17 -15.70 -3.93
CA ILE A 107 -1.13 -17.18 -3.82
C ILE A 107 -1.07 -17.65 -2.36
N HIS A 108 -0.48 -16.83 -1.48
CA HIS A 108 -0.32 -17.15 -0.07
C HIS A 108 -1.35 -16.46 0.83
N GLU A 109 -2.35 -15.79 0.26
CA GLU A 109 -3.44 -15.11 0.99
C GLU A 109 -2.90 -14.20 2.11
N ILE A 110 -1.90 -13.38 1.76
CA ILE A 110 -1.24 -12.45 2.68
C ILE A 110 -1.88 -11.08 2.52
N GLY A 111 -2.55 -10.64 3.58
CA GLY A 111 -3.38 -9.43 3.59
C GLY A 111 -4.84 -9.75 3.29
N GLU A 112 -5.57 -8.75 2.83
CA GLU A 112 -6.98 -8.89 2.47
C GLU A 112 -7.15 -9.65 1.15
N ILE A 113 -7.99 -10.69 1.16
CA ILE A 113 -8.24 -11.56 0.00
C ILE A 113 -9.05 -10.80 -1.06
N GLY A 114 -8.72 -11.00 -2.34
CA GLY A 114 -9.52 -10.48 -3.47
C GLY A 114 -9.26 -9.02 -3.84
N THR A 115 -8.30 -8.35 -3.21
CA THR A 115 -8.01 -6.92 -3.42
C THR A 115 -6.75 -6.65 -4.25
N LEU A 116 -5.90 -7.65 -4.49
CA LEU A 116 -4.80 -7.58 -5.47
C LEU A 116 -5.19 -8.32 -6.75
N LEU A 117 -4.60 -7.93 -7.87
CA LEU A 117 -4.74 -8.63 -9.14
C LEU A 117 -3.45 -9.35 -9.49
N TRP A 118 -3.61 -10.56 -10.06
CA TRP A 118 -2.50 -11.39 -10.48
C TRP A 118 -1.85 -10.81 -11.73
N ILE A 119 -0.52 -10.80 -11.76
CA ILE A 119 0.26 -10.28 -12.88
C ILE A 119 0.72 -11.47 -13.71
N GLN A 120 0.14 -11.62 -14.90
CA GLN A 120 0.46 -12.70 -15.81
C GLN A 120 1.89 -12.56 -16.36
N GLY A 121 2.58 -13.69 -16.56
CA GLY A 121 3.90 -13.72 -17.19
C GLY A 121 5.09 -13.33 -16.30
N VAL A 122 4.92 -13.29 -14.97
CA VAL A 122 6.01 -13.01 -14.01
C VAL A 122 6.73 -14.31 -13.62
N ASN A 123 7.78 -14.66 -14.38
CA ASN A 123 8.66 -15.79 -14.07
C ASN A 123 9.99 -15.29 -13.49
N ALA A 124 10.12 -15.34 -12.17
CA ALA A 124 11.32 -14.84 -11.49
C ALA A 124 11.50 -15.42 -10.09
N GLU A 125 12.70 -15.24 -9.54
CA GLU A 125 13.07 -15.67 -8.20
C GLU A 125 13.60 -14.48 -7.40
N LEU A 126 13.19 -14.38 -6.14
CA LEU A 126 13.70 -13.44 -5.15
C LEU A 126 14.37 -14.20 -4.00
N TYR A 127 15.64 -13.87 -3.74
CA TYR A 127 16.43 -14.45 -2.66
C TYR A 127 16.58 -13.44 -1.53
N TYR A 128 16.27 -13.88 -0.32
CA TYR A 128 16.40 -13.05 0.88
C TYR A 128 16.84 -13.87 2.07
N HIS A 129 17.43 -13.20 3.05
CA HIS A 129 17.81 -13.76 4.34
C HIS A 129 16.94 -13.11 5.41
N LEU A 130 16.35 -13.93 6.27
CA LEU A 130 15.52 -13.52 7.38
C LEU A 130 15.86 -14.40 8.58
N ASP A 131 16.28 -13.77 9.67
CA ASP A 131 16.49 -14.36 10.99
C ASP A 131 17.45 -15.57 10.98
N GLY A 132 18.55 -15.45 10.22
CA GLY A 132 19.57 -16.50 10.12
C GLY A 132 19.29 -17.56 9.05
N ILE A 133 18.17 -17.44 8.33
CA ILE A 133 17.72 -18.44 7.36
C ILE A 133 17.60 -17.79 5.97
N PHE A 134 18.07 -18.48 4.94
CA PHE A 134 17.87 -18.06 3.55
C PHE A 134 16.59 -18.64 2.97
N TYR A 135 15.92 -17.81 2.19
CA TYR A 135 14.71 -18.14 1.47
C TYR A 135 14.84 -17.76 0.00
N ARG A 136 14.21 -18.57 -0.85
CA ARG A 136 14.01 -18.28 -2.27
C ARG A 136 12.52 -18.32 -2.56
N LEU A 137 11.95 -17.16 -2.85
CA LEU A 137 10.59 -17.02 -3.37
C LEU A 137 10.65 -17.15 -4.90
N VAL A 138 9.89 -18.08 -5.45
CA VAL A 138 9.80 -18.35 -6.89
C VAL A 138 8.38 -18.01 -7.31
N THR A 139 8.22 -17.16 -8.32
CA THR A 139 6.94 -16.95 -9.01
C THR A 139 7.03 -17.51 -10.42
N THR A 140 5.94 -18.14 -10.84
CA THR A 140 5.73 -18.69 -12.18
C THR A 140 4.42 -18.10 -12.74
N GLU A 141 3.98 -18.58 -13.91
CA GLU A 141 2.79 -18.06 -14.60
C GLU A 141 1.52 -18.12 -13.74
N ASP A 142 1.38 -19.16 -12.90
CA ASP A 142 0.16 -19.46 -12.14
C ASP A 142 0.41 -19.83 -10.65
N ASP A 143 1.66 -19.85 -10.20
CA ASP A 143 2.01 -20.29 -8.84
C ASP A 143 3.15 -19.45 -8.22
N ALA A 144 3.19 -19.44 -6.89
CA ALA A 144 4.28 -18.87 -6.10
C ALA A 144 4.69 -19.85 -4.98
N ARG A 145 5.99 -20.08 -4.82
CA ARG A 145 6.54 -21.03 -3.83
C ARG A 145 7.74 -20.45 -3.11
N ILE A 146 7.86 -20.76 -1.81
CA ILE A 146 9.02 -20.38 -1.02
C ILE A 146 9.82 -21.62 -0.64
N TYR A 147 11.11 -21.59 -0.94
CA TYR A 147 12.08 -22.61 -0.55
C TYR A 147 12.93 -22.10 0.61
N ARG A 148 13.20 -22.97 1.58
CA ARG A 148 14.13 -22.72 2.68
C ARG A 148 15.49 -23.34 2.38
N TYR A 149 16.55 -22.69 2.85
CA TYR A 149 17.90 -23.24 2.86
C TYR A 149 18.40 -23.44 4.29
N VAL A 150 19.13 -24.53 4.51
CA VAL A 150 19.72 -24.89 5.80
C VAL A 150 21.25 -24.84 5.70
N GLU A 151 21.89 -24.30 6.73
CA GLU A 151 23.34 -24.25 6.83
C GLU A 151 23.92 -25.67 6.98
N THR A 152 24.89 -26.01 6.16
CA THR A 152 25.61 -27.29 6.18
C THR A 152 27.11 -27.01 6.00
N GLY A 153 27.82 -26.80 7.11
CA GLY A 153 29.21 -26.34 7.07
C GLY A 153 29.27 -24.89 6.58
N ASN A 154 30.07 -24.61 5.54
CA ASN A 154 30.25 -23.25 5.00
C ASN A 154 29.29 -22.91 3.83
N VAL A 155 28.28 -23.74 3.60
CA VAL A 155 27.31 -23.57 2.50
C VAL A 155 25.88 -23.70 3.03
N TYR A 156 24.94 -23.03 2.38
CA TYR A 156 23.51 -23.18 2.63
C TYR A 156 22.90 -24.01 1.51
N LYS A 157 22.25 -25.13 1.85
CA LYS A 157 21.65 -26.05 0.89
C LYS A 157 20.13 -25.91 0.90
N GLN A 158 19.51 -25.94 -0.28
CA GLN A 158 18.05 -26.01 -0.38
C GLN A 158 17.54 -27.25 0.35
N ASP A 159 16.56 -27.06 1.22
CA ASP A 159 16.00 -28.10 2.07
C ASP A 159 14.57 -28.44 1.64
N CYS A 160 13.60 -27.59 1.97
CA CYS A 160 12.18 -27.88 1.75
C CYS A 160 11.41 -26.68 1.22
N ILE A 161 10.21 -26.95 0.70
CA ILE A 161 9.20 -25.92 0.43
C ILE A 161 8.55 -25.55 1.76
N VAL A 162 8.39 -24.25 2.00
CA VAL A 162 7.75 -23.73 3.21
C VAL A 162 6.24 -23.98 3.13
N GLY A 163 5.67 -24.58 4.17
CA GLY A 163 4.22 -24.77 4.30
C GLY A 163 3.45 -23.49 4.62
N LYS A 164 2.16 -23.45 4.24
CA LYS A 164 1.28 -22.27 4.33
C LYS A 164 1.30 -21.54 5.68
N GLU A 165 1.30 -22.30 6.79
CA GLU A 165 1.29 -21.77 8.15
C GLU A 165 2.46 -20.83 8.49
N MET A 166 3.62 -21.04 7.86
CA MET A 166 4.82 -20.24 8.11
C MET A 166 4.92 -19.03 7.18
N LEU A 167 4.22 -19.02 6.05
CA LEU A 167 4.41 -18.01 4.99
C LEU A 167 4.15 -16.59 5.47
N LYS A 168 3.08 -16.37 6.26
CA LYS A 168 2.78 -15.05 6.83
C LYS A 168 3.89 -14.49 7.71
N LYS A 169 4.72 -15.35 8.33
CA LYS A 169 5.86 -14.94 9.16
C LYS A 169 7.14 -14.71 8.35
N LEU A 170 7.20 -15.23 7.13
CA LEU A 170 8.37 -15.14 6.26
C LEU A 170 8.29 -14.00 5.26
N PHE A 171 7.11 -13.40 5.09
CA PHE A 171 6.95 -12.17 4.32
C PHE A 171 7.32 -10.97 5.16
N PHE A 172 8.13 -10.11 4.56
CA PHE A 172 8.53 -8.83 5.13
C PHE A 172 7.67 -7.73 4.50
N TYR A 173 7.30 -6.75 5.32
CA TYR A 173 6.59 -5.58 4.82
C TYR A 173 7.55 -4.71 4.01
N THR A 174 7.12 -4.33 2.80
CA THR A 174 7.90 -3.55 1.84
C THR A 174 7.19 -2.23 1.56
N MET A 175 7.86 -1.13 1.88
CA MET A 175 7.41 0.21 1.53
C MET A 175 8.29 0.77 0.41
N VAL A 176 7.69 1.07 -0.74
CA VAL A 176 8.38 1.67 -1.88
C VAL A 176 8.01 3.14 -1.95
N SER A 177 8.99 4.02 -1.79
CA SER A 177 8.84 5.47 -1.97
C SER A 177 9.47 5.87 -3.30
N ASN A 178 8.66 6.27 -4.27
CA ASN A 178 9.10 6.63 -5.62
C ASN A 178 8.49 7.96 -6.09
N TYR A 179 9.30 9.02 -6.05
CA TYR A 179 8.95 10.37 -6.53
C TYR A 179 9.41 10.65 -7.97
N SER A 180 9.84 9.63 -8.73
CA SER A 180 10.06 9.78 -10.17
C SER A 180 8.72 10.03 -10.87
N LEU A 181 8.52 11.23 -11.42
CA LEU A 181 7.22 11.65 -11.97
C LEU A 181 6.71 10.71 -13.07
N TYR A 182 7.61 10.18 -13.91
CA TYR A 182 7.26 9.31 -15.04
C TYR A 182 7.20 7.81 -14.68
N ALA A 183 7.47 7.41 -13.43
CA ALA A 183 7.39 6.01 -13.03
C ALA A 183 5.95 5.61 -12.67
N TYR A 184 5.66 4.31 -12.63
CA TYR A 184 4.41 3.77 -12.07
C TYR A 184 3.13 4.43 -12.60
N ASN A 185 3.13 4.76 -13.89
CA ASN A 185 1.92 5.15 -14.61
C ASN A 185 1.22 3.88 -15.13
N SER A 186 0.01 3.64 -14.66
CA SER A 186 -0.82 2.50 -15.08
C SER A 186 -1.11 2.50 -16.58
N LEU A 187 -1.13 3.68 -17.21
CA LEU A 187 -1.33 3.83 -18.65
C LEU A 187 -0.14 3.34 -19.48
N ASP A 188 1.05 3.21 -18.88
CA ASP A 188 2.26 2.73 -19.57
C ASP A 188 2.35 1.20 -19.61
N ILE A 189 1.43 0.48 -18.93
CA ILE A 189 1.41 -0.98 -18.82
C ILE A 189 0.07 -1.60 -19.25
N PRO A 190 -0.50 -1.25 -20.42
CA PRO A 190 -1.81 -1.75 -20.84
C PRO A 190 -1.88 -3.27 -21.00
N ASN A 191 -0.74 -3.92 -21.28
CA ASN A 191 -0.64 -5.38 -21.36
C ASN A 191 -0.86 -6.10 -20.02
N GLU A 192 -0.80 -5.36 -18.91
CA GLU A 192 -0.93 -5.88 -17.54
C GLU A 192 -2.31 -5.54 -16.93
N TRP A 193 -3.28 -5.15 -17.75
CA TRP A 193 -4.67 -4.90 -17.32
C TRP A 193 -5.51 -6.16 -17.53
N GLU A 194 -6.38 -6.49 -16.57
CA GLU A 194 -7.37 -7.55 -16.76
C GLU A 194 -8.39 -7.14 -17.83
N SER A 195 -8.51 -7.94 -18.89
CA SER A 195 -9.52 -7.77 -19.93
C SER A 195 -10.90 -8.14 -19.39
N LYS A 196 -11.74 -7.15 -19.10
CA LYS A 196 -13.19 -7.35 -18.90
C LYS A 196 -13.96 -6.39 -19.77
N ASP A 197 -14.30 -6.86 -20.97
CA ASP A 197 -15.16 -6.22 -21.98
C ASP A 197 -14.76 -4.80 -22.42
N ASN A 198 -14.81 -4.56 -23.73
CA ASN A 198 -14.32 -3.37 -24.41
C ASN A 198 -15.01 -2.02 -24.05
N ASN A 199 -15.78 -1.97 -22.97
CA ASN A 199 -16.54 -0.79 -22.53
C ASN A 199 -16.14 -0.25 -21.15
N GLN A 200 -15.17 -0.84 -20.44
CA GLN A 200 -14.68 -0.28 -19.17
C GLN A 200 -13.16 -0.03 -19.20
N THR A 201 -12.79 1.20 -19.51
CA THR A 201 -11.45 1.78 -19.34
C THR A 201 -11.25 2.19 -17.88
N ASP A 202 -11.40 1.25 -16.94
CA ASP A 202 -11.19 1.54 -15.52
C ASP A 202 -9.79 1.07 -15.08
N GLU A 203 -9.02 1.99 -14.50
CA GLU A 203 -7.70 1.74 -13.92
C GLU A 203 -7.75 0.63 -12.85
N GLU A 204 -8.93 0.40 -12.28
CA GLU A 204 -9.23 -0.70 -11.37
C GLU A 204 -8.86 -2.10 -11.87
N ASN A 205 -8.80 -2.30 -13.19
CA ASN A 205 -8.36 -3.56 -13.79
C ASN A 205 -6.82 -3.69 -13.88
N CYS A 206 -6.08 -2.65 -13.51
CA CYS A 206 -4.64 -2.66 -13.43
C CYS A 206 -4.18 -3.09 -12.03
N TRP A 207 -3.26 -4.06 -11.96
CA TRP A 207 -2.68 -4.49 -10.68
C TRP A 207 -2.02 -3.33 -9.92
N LEU A 208 -1.39 -2.40 -10.64
CA LEU A 208 -0.66 -1.28 -10.06
C LEU A 208 -1.60 -0.34 -9.31
N HIS A 209 -2.78 -0.07 -9.88
CA HIS A 209 -3.83 0.70 -9.23
C HIS A 209 -4.27 0.02 -7.93
N ARG A 210 -4.47 -1.30 -7.96
CA ARG A 210 -4.87 -2.08 -6.78
C ARG A 210 -3.83 -2.01 -5.68
N VAL A 211 -2.54 -2.07 -6.01
CA VAL A 211 -1.47 -1.86 -5.02
C VAL A 211 -1.46 -0.43 -4.45
N PHE A 212 -1.72 0.60 -5.26
CA PHE A 212 -1.82 1.99 -4.77
C PHE A 212 -3.03 2.26 -3.88
N HIS A 213 -4.17 1.64 -4.20
CA HIS A 213 -5.42 1.82 -3.46
C HIS A 213 -5.48 1.05 -2.14
N LYS A 214 -4.55 0.12 -1.92
CA LYS A 214 -4.43 -0.61 -0.66
C LYS A 214 -4.01 0.31 0.47
N ASN A 215 -4.94 0.53 1.39
CA ASN A 215 -4.78 1.24 2.65
C ASN A 215 -5.22 0.35 3.83
N ASP A 216 -5.00 -0.96 3.73
CA ASP A 216 -5.48 -2.01 4.65
C ASP A 216 -4.85 -1.98 6.06
N GLY A 217 -4.28 -0.85 6.49
CA GLY A 217 -3.59 -0.75 7.77
C GLY A 217 -2.32 -1.60 7.82
N TYR A 218 -1.60 -1.74 6.70
CA TYR A 218 -0.33 -2.47 6.59
C TYR A 218 -0.46 -4.01 6.62
N GLN A 219 -1.61 -4.55 6.19
CA GLN A 219 -1.87 -6.00 6.19
C GLN A 219 -1.28 -6.71 4.96
N THR A 220 -1.27 -6.06 3.80
CA THR A 220 -0.59 -6.53 2.59
C THR A 220 0.91 -6.19 2.70
N PRO A 221 1.85 -7.10 2.38
CA PRO A 221 3.28 -6.90 2.62
C PRO A 221 3.95 -5.93 1.63
N LEU A 222 3.18 -5.19 0.84
CA LEU A 222 3.66 -4.28 -0.20
C LEU A 222 2.82 -3.00 -0.20
N SER A 223 3.48 -1.84 -0.15
CA SER A 223 2.85 -0.53 -0.29
C SER A 223 3.70 0.40 -1.14
N LEU A 224 3.04 1.19 -1.99
CA LEU A 224 3.65 2.15 -2.90
C LEU A 224 3.24 3.57 -2.52
N HIS A 225 4.22 4.47 -2.46
CA HIS A 225 4.02 5.90 -2.19
C HIS A 225 4.84 6.77 -3.15
N PRO A 226 4.33 7.97 -3.53
CA PRO A 226 2.99 8.50 -3.23
C PRO A 226 1.89 7.79 -4.03
N TYR A 227 0.64 7.94 -3.61
CA TYR A 227 -0.52 7.42 -4.36
C TYR A 227 -0.58 8.04 -5.77
N ARG A 228 -0.91 7.22 -6.77
CA ARG A 228 -1.09 7.65 -8.16
C ARG A 228 -2.42 7.15 -8.72
N SER A 229 -3.06 7.99 -9.54
CA SER A 229 -4.19 7.59 -10.38
C SER A 229 -3.93 8.06 -11.81
N TYR A 230 -3.95 7.11 -12.74
CA TYR A 230 -3.54 7.28 -14.14
C TYR A 230 -2.16 7.94 -14.25
N GLY A 231 -1.24 7.54 -13.36
CA GLY A 231 0.11 8.10 -13.23
C GLY A 231 0.21 9.46 -12.53
N ASN A 232 -0.91 10.13 -12.25
CA ASN A 232 -0.93 11.46 -11.65
C ASN A 232 -0.85 11.40 -10.13
N ILE A 233 -0.06 12.32 -9.55
CA ILE A 233 0.04 12.51 -8.10
C ILE A 233 -0.79 13.73 -7.71
N ASP A 234 -1.85 13.52 -6.93
CA ASP A 234 -2.56 14.59 -6.25
C ASP A 234 -1.97 14.82 -4.86
N MET A 235 -1.21 15.91 -4.73
CA MET A 235 -0.53 16.26 -3.47
C MET A 235 -1.50 16.57 -2.32
N ASN A 236 -2.69 17.13 -2.61
CA ASN A 236 -3.68 17.42 -1.58
C ASN A 236 -4.31 16.12 -1.07
N ARG A 237 -4.60 15.20 -1.99
CA ARG A 237 -5.07 13.86 -1.65
C ARG A 237 -4.01 13.08 -0.86
N GLU A 238 -2.75 13.11 -1.26
CA GLU A 238 -1.66 12.44 -0.53
C GLU A 238 -1.50 13.00 0.89
N LYS A 239 -1.58 14.33 1.06
CA LYS A 239 -1.59 14.97 2.38
C LYS A 239 -2.78 14.50 3.23
N PHE A 240 -3.98 14.45 2.64
CA PHE A 240 -5.18 14.00 3.32
C PHE A 240 -5.07 12.53 3.76
N LEU A 241 -4.67 11.63 2.86
CA LEU A 241 -4.48 10.20 3.14
C LEU A 241 -3.40 9.98 4.21
N SER A 242 -2.29 10.72 4.15
CA SER A 242 -1.24 10.65 5.17
C SER A 242 -1.74 11.06 6.54
N MET A 243 -2.58 12.09 6.62
CA MET A 243 -3.22 12.52 7.86
C MET A 243 -4.22 11.49 8.39
N GLN A 244 -5.01 10.85 7.52
CA GLN A 244 -5.89 9.74 7.90
C GLN A 244 -5.10 8.54 8.45
N ARG A 245 -3.98 8.15 7.81
CA ARG A 245 -3.10 7.07 8.31
C ARG A 245 -2.53 7.40 9.70
N LEU A 246 -2.06 8.63 9.90
CA LEU A 246 -1.58 9.09 11.20
C LEU A 246 -2.68 9.00 12.27
N LEU A 247 -3.90 9.48 11.96
CA LEU A 247 -5.05 9.37 12.85
C LEU A 247 -5.38 7.90 13.18
N SER A 248 -5.41 7.02 12.18
CA SER A 248 -5.65 5.58 12.37
C SER A 248 -4.62 4.95 13.31
N LEU A 249 -3.34 5.26 13.13
CA LEU A 249 -2.26 4.78 13.98
C LEU A 249 -2.40 5.29 15.44
N MET A 250 -2.87 6.52 15.63
CA MET A 250 -3.13 7.09 16.95
C MET A 250 -4.35 6.44 17.64
N VAL A 251 -5.35 6.01 16.88
CA VAL A 251 -6.58 5.39 17.42
C VAL A 251 -6.44 3.88 17.62
N HIS A 252 -5.39 3.26 17.05
CA HIS A 252 -5.16 1.81 17.15
C HIS A 252 -5.28 1.32 18.60
N PRO A 253 -6.07 0.27 18.89
CA PRO A 253 -6.36 -0.18 20.25
C PRO A 253 -5.08 -0.45 21.04
N SER A 254 -5.09 -0.07 22.33
CA SER A 254 -3.96 -0.35 23.22
C SER A 254 -3.83 -1.87 23.34
N PRO A 255 -2.66 -2.44 23.02
CA PRO A 255 -2.40 -3.83 23.37
C PRO A 255 -2.49 -3.98 24.90
N THR A 256 -2.76 -5.19 25.36
CA THR A 256 -2.70 -5.57 26.78
C THR A 256 -1.33 -5.33 27.43
N ASN A 257 -0.31 -5.02 26.62
CA ASN A 257 1.05 -4.72 27.03
C ASN A 257 1.37 -3.21 26.80
N PRO A 258 1.71 -2.42 27.83
CA PRO A 258 1.92 -0.97 27.72
C PRO A 258 3.07 -0.52 26.80
N HIS A 259 3.98 -1.42 26.43
CA HIS A 259 5.18 -1.13 25.64
C HIS A 259 5.02 -1.31 24.12
N SER A 260 3.84 -1.71 23.62
CA SER A 260 3.70 -2.20 22.23
C SER A 260 2.92 -1.29 21.28
N ASN A 261 2.59 -0.05 21.65
CA ASN A 261 2.02 0.91 20.69
C ASN A 261 2.79 2.25 20.66
N PRO A 262 3.91 2.33 19.91
CA PRO A 262 4.72 3.54 19.81
C PRO A 262 4.00 4.69 19.08
N PHE A 263 2.93 4.42 18.34
CA PHE A 263 2.27 5.39 17.48
C PHE A 263 1.30 6.34 18.20
N ARG A 264 1.00 6.05 19.47
CA ARG A 264 0.24 6.98 20.34
C ARG A 264 1.14 8.05 20.96
N THR A 265 2.47 7.96 20.86
CA THR A 265 3.39 8.89 21.50
C THR A 265 3.96 9.89 20.48
N LEU A 266 3.64 11.17 20.63
CA LEU A 266 4.12 12.28 19.80
C LEU A 266 4.78 13.33 20.70
N ASN A 267 6.08 13.60 20.50
CA ASN A 267 6.85 14.57 21.30
C ASN A 267 6.66 14.39 22.81
N ASP A 268 6.85 13.15 23.29
CA ASP A 268 6.66 12.74 24.70
C ASP A 268 5.24 12.89 25.27
N LYS A 269 4.25 13.22 24.42
CA LYS A 269 2.83 13.23 24.77
C LYS A 269 2.15 11.97 24.24
N LYS A 270 1.35 11.33 25.08
CA LYS A 270 0.59 10.12 24.72
C LYS A 270 -0.85 10.47 24.38
N ALA A 271 -1.32 10.06 23.21
CA ALA A 271 -2.71 10.11 22.81
C ALA A 271 -3.50 9.00 23.52
N GLU A 272 -4.29 9.36 24.53
CA GLU A 272 -5.10 8.42 25.30
C GLU A 272 -6.52 8.25 24.73
N LEU A 273 -7.13 9.36 24.30
CA LEU A 273 -8.49 9.42 23.80
C LEU A 273 -8.54 10.24 22.50
N LEU A 274 -9.39 9.81 21.56
CA LEU A 274 -9.82 10.63 20.43
C LEU A 274 -11.23 11.16 20.74
N GLU A 275 -11.36 12.47 20.93
CA GLU A 275 -12.65 13.12 21.15
C GLU A 275 -13.18 13.65 19.81
N LEU A 276 -14.18 12.99 19.23
CA LEU A 276 -14.92 13.52 18.09
C LEU A 276 -15.93 14.55 18.62
N LYS A 277 -15.56 15.83 18.55
CA LYS A 277 -16.50 16.92 18.85
C LYS A 277 -17.30 17.22 17.59
N ASP A 278 -18.62 17.06 17.69
CA ASP A 278 -19.51 17.78 16.79
C ASP A 278 -19.31 19.28 17.03
N ILE A 279 -18.64 19.94 16.08
CA ILE A 279 -18.37 21.37 16.11
C ILE A 279 -19.61 22.21 15.75
N GLY A 280 -20.76 21.58 15.49
CA GLY A 280 -21.98 22.23 15.05
C GLY A 280 -21.83 22.84 13.65
N TYR A 281 -22.71 23.79 13.34
CA TYR A 281 -22.78 24.45 12.03
C TYR A 281 -21.46 25.16 11.69
N SER A 282 -20.68 24.60 10.77
CA SER A 282 -19.37 25.16 10.42
C SER A 282 -19.50 26.32 9.43
N LYS A 283 -18.57 27.28 9.49
CA LYS A 283 -18.49 28.37 8.50
C LYS A 283 -18.34 27.83 7.07
N LEU A 284 -17.71 26.67 6.91
CA LEU A 284 -17.59 25.97 5.63
C LEU A 284 -18.92 25.42 5.16
N GLN A 285 -19.70 24.78 6.03
CA GLN A 285 -21.06 24.31 5.72
C GLN A 285 -21.96 25.48 5.30
N LYS A 286 -21.86 26.63 6.00
CA LYS A 286 -22.57 27.85 5.60
C LYS A 286 -22.19 28.29 4.19
N ILE A 287 -20.89 28.31 3.87
CA ILE A 287 -20.40 28.70 2.54
C ILE A 287 -20.90 27.70 1.50
N THR A 288 -20.76 26.39 1.72
CA THR A 288 -21.20 25.34 0.79
C THR A 288 -22.71 25.41 0.52
N ILE A 289 -23.53 25.59 1.56
CA ILE A 289 -24.97 25.73 1.43
C ILE A 289 -25.30 27.03 0.67
N THR A 290 -24.64 28.13 1.00
CA THR A 290 -24.86 29.42 0.32
C THR A 290 -24.46 29.35 -1.16
N ASP A 291 -23.30 28.79 -1.47
CA ASP A 291 -22.80 28.62 -2.85
C ASP A 291 -23.73 27.71 -3.66
N PHE A 292 -24.25 26.66 -3.05
CA PHE A 292 -25.24 25.79 -3.69
C PHE A 292 -26.49 26.57 -4.09
N PHE A 293 -27.10 27.34 -3.18
CA PHE A 293 -28.29 28.12 -3.50
C PHE A 293 -28.01 29.27 -4.48
N LEU A 294 -26.85 29.94 -4.38
CA LEU A 294 -26.45 30.96 -5.35
C LEU A 294 -26.29 30.39 -6.76
N LYS A 295 -25.69 29.20 -6.89
CA LYS A 295 -25.46 28.53 -8.18
C LYS A 295 -26.75 28.07 -8.86
N HIS A 296 -27.80 27.81 -8.08
CA HIS A 296 -29.11 27.34 -8.59
C HIS A 296 -30.20 28.41 -8.49
N ARG A 297 -29.83 29.68 -8.25
CA ARG A 297 -30.77 30.80 -8.08
C ARG A 297 -31.70 30.99 -9.27
N ASP A 298 -31.20 30.76 -10.48
CA ASP A 298 -31.96 30.97 -11.73
C ASP A 298 -32.78 29.73 -12.15
N THR A 299 -32.79 28.69 -11.31
CA THR A 299 -33.63 27.51 -11.54
C THR A 299 -34.96 27.68 -10.82
N ASN A 300 -36.08 27.32 -11.47
CA ASN A 300 -37.43 27.37 -10.87
C ASN A 300 -37.65 26.31 -9.76
N LEU A 301 -36.59 25.67 -9.26
CA LEU A 301 -36.64 24.58 -8.30
C LEU A 301 -37.26 24.96 -6.94
N LEU A 302 -37.26 26.25 -6.59
CA LEU A 302 -37.76 26.76 -5.30
C LEU A 302 -38.88 27.79 -5.48
N GLN A 303 -39.43 27.96 -6.68
CA GLN A 303 -40.31 29.08 -7.01
C GLN A 303 -41.67 28.98 -6.31
N GLU A 304 -42.24 27.77 -6.22
CA GLU A 304 -43.48 27.49 -5.48
C GLU A 304 -43.29 27.70 -3.97
N ASP A 305 -42.12 27.30 -3.46
CA ASP A 305 -41.74 27.42 -2.06
C ASP A 305 -41.51 28.88 -1.63
N ILE A 306 -40.90 29.69 -2.50
CA ILE A 306 -40.71 31.13 -2.29
C ILE A 306 -42.07 31.84 -2.32
N ALA A 307 -42.94 31.53 -3.28
CA ALA A 307 -44.28 32.12 -3.37
C ALA A 307 -45.12 31.80 -2.12
N TYR A 308 -45.06 30.55 -1.65
CA TYR A 308 -45.71 30.14 -0.40
C TYR A 308 -45.20 30.92 0.82
N LEU A 309 -43.90 31.26 0.86
CA LEU A 309 -43.31 32.02 1.95
C LEU A 309 -43.62 33.53 1.88
N GLU A 310 -43.78 34.09 0.68
CA GLU A 310 -44.16 35.50 0.47
C GLU A 310 -45.64 35.77 0.83
N GLU A 311 -46.50 34.75 0.85
CA GLU A 311 -47.92 34.86 1.22
C GLU A 311 -48.19 34.81 2.74
N GLN A 312 -47.18 34.52 3.59
CA GLN A 312 -47.36 34.37 5.04
C GLN A 312 -47.01 35.65 5.83
N ASP A 313 -47.88 36.05 6.76
CA ASP A 313 -47.71 37.27 7.57
C ASP A 313 -46.57 37.11 8.61
N SER A 314 -45.69 38.11 8.69
CA SER A 314 -44.46 38.12 9.49
C SER A 314 -44.65 38.05 11.01
N LYS A 315 -45.90 38.02 11.50
CA LYS A 315 -46.26 38.04 12.92
C LYS A 315 -46.17 36.66 13.58
N GLU A 316 -46.11 35.56 12.82
CA GLU A 316 -46.00 34.19 13.35
C GLU A 316 -44.62 33.57 13.10
N LYS A 317 -43.59 34.22 13.63
CA LYS A 317 -42.18 33.89 13.36
C LYS A 317 -41.79 32.45 13.75
N ASP A 318 -42.34 31.90 14.83
CA ASP A 318 -42.03 30.54 15.27
C ASP A 318 -42.69 29.47 14.40
N MET A 319 -43.92 29.72 13.94
CA MET A 319 -44.59 28.87 12.96
C MET A 319 -43.88 28.93 11.61
N TRP A 320 -43.38 30.10 11.23
CA TRP A 320 -42.56 30.30 10.05
C TRP A 320 -41.23 29.53 10.11
N ILE A 321 -40.50 29.60 11.23
CA ILE A 321 -39.25 28.83 11.42
C ILE A 321 -39.54 27.33 11.34
N SER A 322 -40.59 26.85 11.99
CA SER A 322 -40.97 25.43 11.96
C SER A 322 -41.33 24.96 10.54
N ASN A 323 -42.09 25.77 9.81
CA ASN A 323 -42.46 25.48 8.42
C ASN A 323 -41.24 25.50 7.49
N ALA A 324 -40.32 26.45 7.66
CA ALA A 324 -39.08 26.52 6.90
C ALA A 324 -38.16 25.32 7.17
N ILE A 325 -38.07 24.86 8.43
CA ILE A 325 -37.32 23.63 8.79
C ILE A 325 -37.94 22.40 8.12
N ASN A 326 -39.26 22.27 8.15
CA ASN A 326 -39.97 21.17 7.48
C ASN A 326 -39.76 21.21 5.96
N LEU A 327 -39.82 22.40 5.36
CA LEU A 327 -39.61 22.61 3.93
C LEU A 327 -38.19 22.25 3.51
N LEU A 328 -37.18 22.71 4.26
CA LEU A 328 -35.79 22.35 4.04
C LEU A 328 -35.54 20.85 4.21
N SER A 329 -36.23 20.20 5.15
CA SER A 329 -36.18 18.75 5.33
C SER A 329 -36.79 18.01 4.14
N GLN A 330 -37.90 18.50 3.57
CA GLN A 330 -38.50 17.94 2.36
C GLN A 330 -37.63 18.15 1.12
N ILE A 331 -37.02 19.33 0.96
CA ILE A 331 -36.05 19.62 -0.10
C ILE A 331 -34.85 18.68 0.03
N TYR A 332 -34.31 18.50 1.23
CA TYR A 332 -33.22 17.55 1.51
C TYR A 332 -33.60 16.11 1.15
N GLN A 333 -34.81 15.66 1.51
CA GLN A 333 -35.30 14.33 1.13
C GLN A 333 -35.51 14.17 -0.38
N ARG A 334 -36.02 15.19 -1.07
CA ARG A 334 -36.12 15.19 -2.54
C ARG A 334 -34.75 15.14 -3.20
N ILE A 335 -33.74 15.80 -2.61
CA ILE A 335 -32.36 15.77 -3.09
C ILE A 335 -31.75 14.37 -2.89
N ILE A 336 -31.85 13.78 -1.68
CA ILE A 336 -31.32 12.43 -1.42
C ILE A 336 -31.97 11.40 -2.34
N ASN A 337 -33.30 11.44 -2.44
CA ASN A 337 -34.06 10.44 -3.20
C ASN A 337 -34.09 10.73 -4.70
N HIS A 338 -33.41 11.78 -5.18
CA HIS A 338 -33.32 12.08 -6.60
C HIS A 338 -32.55 10.94 -7.31
N PRO A 339 -33.05 10.39 -8.43
CA PRO A 339 -32.46 9.21 -9.08
C PRO A 339 -30.99 9.36 -9.49
N ASN A 340 -30.52 10.60 -9.68
CA ASN A 340 -29.10 10.90 -9.95
C ASN A 340 -28.18 10.89 -8.70
N ASN A 341 -28.73 10.94 -7.48
CA ASN A 341 -27.97 10.90 -6.22
C ASN A 341 -27.85 9.50 -5.61
N ASN A 342 -28.70 8.55 -6.01
CA ASN A 342 -28.55 7.14 -5.62
C ASN A 342 -27.29 6.48 -6.22
N GLY A 343 -26.68 7.08 -7.26
CA GLY A 343 -25.40 6.63 -7.81
C GLY A 343 -24.16 7.12 -7.04
N SER A 344 -24.28 8.17 -6.22
CA SER A 344 -23.15 8.78 -5.49
C SER A 344 -23.05 8.34 -4.03
N LEU A 345 -24.16 8.03 -3.36
CA LEU A 345 -24.16 7.50 -1.99
C LEU A 345 -23.72 6.03 -1.89
N ALA A 346 -23.96 5.23 -2.93
CA ALA A 346 -23.45 3.86 -3.01
C ALA A 346 -21.91 3.77 -3.19
N LYS A 347 -21.24 4.88 -3.55
CA LYS A 347 -19.78 4.93 -3.74
C LYS A 347 -19.00 5.47 -2.53
N ALA A 348 -19.66 5.84 -1.44
CA ALA A 348 -19.01 6.37 -0.23
C ALA A 348 -18.90 5.36 0.93
N CYS A 349 -19.50 4.18 0.81
CA CYS A 349 -19.42 3.08 1.78
C CYS A 349 -19.05 1.74 1.12
N GLY A 350 -18.31 1.78 0.00
CA GLY A 350 -17.72 0.60 -0.65
C GLY A 350 -16.21 0.62 -0.50
#